data_AF-A0A8H5WEK3-F1
#
_entry.id   AF-A0A8H5WEK3-F1
#
_cell.length_a   1.000
_cell.length_b   1.000
_cell.length_c   1.000
_cell.angle_alpha   90.00
_cell.angle_beta   90.00
_cell.angle_gamma   90.00
#
_symmetry.space_group_name_H-M   'P 1'
#
loop_
_entity.id
_entity.type
_entity.pdbx_description
1 polymer ?
#
loop_
_entity_poly.entity_id
_entity_poly.type
_entity_poly.pdbx_seq_one_letter_code
_entity_poly.pdbx_strand_id
1 'polypeptide(L)'
;MEDNERPGFRLTKRQGDTMDELMELIEEYVEDPEASPLNEDCVDELTLQVVMALLDHRLTAGEYRSGIISGLAVLGIRKDGGWMDVMDYTPMYLAVIKVARAMVVYQSYWERKEEVARLQQEKDLDEEEAEEEATSMFRI
;
A
#
# COMPACT_ATOMS: atom_id res chain seq x y z
N MET A 1 10.06 12.47 30.50
CA MET A 1 10.69 11.34 29.80
C MET A 1 11.63 11.94 28.79
N GLU A 2 12.91 11.58 28.85
CA GLU A 2 13.92 12.07 27.91
C GLU A 2 13.64 11.49 26.52
N ASP A 3 13.73 12.31 25.47
CA ASP A 3 13.40 11.93 24.08
C ASP A 3 14.20 10.72 23.56
N ASN A 4 15.31 10.37 24.22
CA ASN A 4 16.21 9.28 23.85
C ASN A 4 15.72 7.86 24.21
N GLU A 5 14.60 7.72 24.95
CA GLU A 5 14.04 6.39 25.29
C GLU A 5 12.91 5.94 24.34
N ARG A 6 12.47 6.80 23.40
CA ARG A 6 11.43 6.41 22.43
C ARG A 6 12.08 5.55 21.35
N PRO A 7 11.70 4.26 21.21
CA PRO A 7 12.20 3.45 20.11
C PRO A 7 11.81 4.13 18.79
N GLY A 8 12.81 4.36 17.94
CA GLY A 8 12.62 5.00 16.65
C GLY A 8 11.59 4.25 15.80
N PHE A 9 10.91 5.00 14.92
CA PHE A 9 10.01 4.41 13.93
C PHE A 9 10.80 3.40 13.08
N ARG A 10 10.25 2.19 12.94
CA ARG A 10 10.90 1.11 12.18
C ARG A 10 9.86 0.41 11.32
N LEU A 11 10.05 0.48 10.00
CA LEU A 11 9.30 -0.33 9.04
C LEU A 11 9.61 -1.81 9.25
N THR A 12 8.63 -2.67 8.95
CA THR A 12 8.93 -4.10 8.83
C THR A 12 9.85 -4.34 7.63
N LYS A 13 10.55 -5.48 7.58
CA LYS A 13 11.43 -5.79 6.44
C LYS A 13 10.69 -5.66 5.10
N ARG A 14 9.52 -6.30 4.99
CA ARG A 14 8.65 -6.21 3.80
C ARG A 14 8.27 -4.77 3.45
N GLN A 15 7.96 -3.93 4.43
CA GLN A 15 7.62 -2.52 4.19
C GLN A 15 8.83 -1.72 3.70
N GLY A 16 10.04 -2.03 4.20
CA GLY A 16 11.28 -1.44 3.73
C GLY A 16 11.58 -1.84 2.30
N ASP A 17 11.61 -3.15 2.02
CA ASP A 17 11.93 -3.69 0.70
C ASP A 17 11.06 -3.05 -0.41
N THR A 18 9.73 -2.98 -0.22
CA THR A 18 8.83 -2.33 -1.20
C THR A 18 8.99 -0.82 -1.29
N MET A 19 9.37 -0.15 -0.20
CA MET A 19 9.65 1.30 -0.23
C MET A 19 10.95 1.58 -0.98
N ASP A 20 11.97 0.74 -0.79
CA ASP A 20 13.26 0.85 -1.46
C ASP A 20 13.08 0.70 -2.99
N GLU A 21 12.28 -0.27 -3.44
CA GLU A 21 11.95 -0.44 -4.87
C GLU A 21 11.27 0.81 -5.48
N LEU A 22 10.31 1.42 -4.77
CA LEU A 22 9.67 2.65 -5.23
C LEU A 22 10.64 3.84 -5.24
N MET A 23 11.51 3.94 -4.22
CA MET A 23 12.50 5.02 -4.13
C MET A 23 13.54 4.91 -5.25
N GLU A 24 14.04 3.70 -5.54
CA GLU A 24 14.99 3.46 -6.63
C GLU A 24 14.42 3.94 -7.97
N LEU A 25 13.16 3.59 -8.29
CA LEU A 25 12.49 4.04 -9.52
C LEU A 25 12.39 5.58 -9.60
N ILE A 26 12.03 6.23 -8.50
CA ILE A 26 11.90 7.69 -8.43
C ILE A 26 13.27 8.36 -8.54
N GLU A 27 14.28 7.81 -7.87
CA GLU A 27 15.65 8.34 -7.90
C GLU A 27 16.24 8.26 -9.31
N GLU A 28 16.08 7.13 -10.01
CA GLU A 28 16.51 7.00 -11.41
C GLU A 28 15.87 8.05 -12.33
N TYR A 29 14.57 8.30 -12.17
CA TYR A 29 13.88 9.36 -12.92
C TYR A 29 14.38 10.76 -12.55
N VAL A 30 14.62 11.03 -11.26
CA VAL A 30 15.12 12.33 -10.80
C VAL A 30 16.55 12.59 -11.31
N GLU A 31 17.37 11.55 -11.44
CA GLU A 31 18.74 11.64 -11.97
C GLU A 31 18.75 11.90 -13.49
N ASP A 32 17.98 11.14 -14.27
CA ASP A 32 17.88 11.34 -15.71
C ASP A 32 16.47 11.02 -16.26
N PRO A 33 15.58 12.03 -16.33
CA PRO A 33 14.21 11.86 -16.82
C PRO A 33 14.10 11.39 -18.27
N GLU A 34 15.11 11.68 -19.11
CA GLU A 34 15.09 11.34 -20.54
C GLU A 34 15.59 9.90 -20.76
N ALA A 35 16.55 9.43 -19.95
CA ALA A 35 17.02 8.05 -20.00
C ALA A 35 16.07 7.06 -19.30
N SER A 36 15.42 7.50 -18.23
CA SER A 36 14.52 6.68 -17.40
C SER A 36 13.15 7.36 -17.24
N PRO A 37 12.34 7.45 -18.30
CA PRO A 37 11.00 8.03 -18.20
C PRO A 37 10.14 7.20 -17.24
N LEU A 38 9.40 7.87 -16.34
CA LEU A 38 8.48 7.19 -15.44
C LEU A 38 7.38 6.49 -16.24
N ASN A 39 7.22 5.21 -15.96
CA ASN A 39 6.02 4.48 -16.33
C ASN A 39 4.97 4.69 -15.22
N GLU A 40 3.92 5.45 -15.51
CA GLU A 40 2.84 5.75 -14.56
C GLU A 40 2.22 4.48 -13.97
N ASP A 41 2.00 3.45 -14.78
CA ASP A 41 1.44 2.17 -14.30
C ASP A 41 2.36 1.50 -13.28
N CYS A 42 3.68 1.56 -13.51
CA CYS A 42 4.68 0.98 -12.61
C CYS A 42 4.77 1.76 -11.29
N VAL A 43 4.70 3.09 -11.33
CA VAL A 43 4.65 3.94 -10.13
C VAL A 43 3.40 3.66 -9.32
N ASP A 44 2.25 3.56 -9.97
CA ASP A 44 0.97 3.26 -9.31
C ASP A 44 1.00 1.87 -8.66
N GLU A 45 1.56 0.87 -9.34
CA GLU A 45 1.71 -0.48 -8.81
C GLU A 45 2.63 -0.53 -7.58
N LEU A 46 3.84 0.03 -7.67
CA LEU A 46 4.77 0.08 -6.54
C LEU A 46 4.20 0.87 -5.37
N THR A 47 3.52 1.98 -5.64
CA THR A 47 2.82 2.77 -4.61
C THR A 47 1.73 1.93 -3.93
N LEU A 48 0.93 1.19 -4.70
CA LEU A 48 -0.07 0.28 -4.16
C LEU A 48 0.58 -0.78 -3.28
N GLN A 49 1.68 -1.41 -3.72
CA GLN A 49 2.39 -2.42 -2.94
C GLN A 49 2.91 -1.86 -1.61
N VAL A 50 3.48 -0.64 -1.59
CA VAL A 50 3.91 0.03 -0.35
C VAL A 50 2.72 0.20 0.59
N VAL A 51 1.60 0.71 0.10
CA VAL A 51 0.40 0.94 0.91
C VAL A 51 -0.17 -0.37 1.45
N MET A 52 -0.13 -1.44 0.66
CA MET A 52 -0.59 -2.76 1.06
C MET A 52 0.34 -3.41 2.10
N ALA A 53 1.66 -3.23 1.98
CA ALA A 53 2.62 -3.62 3.01
C ALA A 53 2.40 -2.86 4.33
N LEU A 54 1.99 -1.58 4.26
CA LEU A 54 1.63 -0.78 5.44
C LEU A 54 0.32 -1.26 6.10
N LEU A 55 -0.68 -1.66 5.30
CA LEU A 55 -1.97 -2.14 5.79
C LEU A 55 -1.93 -3.59 6.30
N ASP A 56 -1.11 -4.46 5.71
CA ASP A 56 -0.90 -5.87 6.13
C ASP A 56 0.04 -6.01 7.34
N HIS A 57 0.20 -4.94 8.13
CA HIS A 57 1.05 -4.96 9.32
C HIS A 57 0.40 -5.80 10.44
N ARG A 58 0.97 -6.97 10.72
CA ARG A 58 0.55 -7.81 11.86
C ARG A 58 0.94 -7.14 13.19
N LEU A 59 -0.05 -6.83 14.04
CA LEU A 59 0.13 -6.15 15.34
C LEU A 59 0.74 -7.04 16.44
N THR A 60 1.76 -7.84 16.12
CA THR A 60 2.33 -8.83 17.06
C THR A 60 3.33 -8.24 18.05
N ALA A 61 3.83 -7.03 17.82
CA ALA A 61 4.93 -6.43 18.61
C ALA A 61 4.64 -5.02 19.16
N GLY A 62 3.36 -4.65 19.31
CA GLY A 62 2.89 -3.38 19.88
C GLY A 62 2.27 -2.44 18.85
N GLU A 63 1.16 -1.80 19.20
CA GLU A 63 0.34 -0.96 18.31
C GLU A 63 1.10 0.24 17.72
N TYR A 64 2.11 0.74 18.44
CA TYR A 64 2.96 1.87 18.03
C TYR A 64 3.94 1.56 16.89
N ARG A 65 4.04 0.29 16.45
CA ARG A 65 4.87 -0.09 15.30
C ARG A 65 4.14 0.00 13.97
N SER A 66 2.81 0.13 13.99
CA SER A 66 2.04 0.32 12.76
C SER A 66 2.09 1.79 12.35
N GLY A 67 2.67 2.05 11.18
CA GLY A 67 2.68 3.38 10.56
C GLY A 67 1.28 3.92 10.31
N ILE A 68 0.33 3.05 9.93
CA ILE A 68 -1.08 3.44 9.71
C ILE A 68 -1.73 3.88 11.02
N ILE A 69 -1.55 3.12 12.11
CA ILE A 69 -2.12 3.50 13.42
C ILE A 69 -1.50 4.80 13.92
N SER A 70 -0.19 4.97 13.74
CA SER A 70 0.51 6.20 14.11
C SER A 70 0.03 7.40 13.29
N GLY A 71 -0.15 7.23 11.98
CA GLY A 71 -0.70 8.26 11.09
C GLY A 71 -2.13 8.64 11.47
N LEU A 72 -2.98 7.64 11.75
CA LEU A 72 -4.34 7.87 12.24
C LEU A 72 -4.35 8.64 13.57
N ALA A 73 -3.46 8.31 14.51
CA ALA A 73 -3.34 9.04 15.76
C ALA A 73 -2.97 10.53 15.53
N VAL A 74 -2.04 10.81 14.61
CA VAL A 74 -1.67 12.18 14.23
C VAL A 74 -2.83 12.93 13.57
N LEU A 75 -3.59 12.26 12.71
CA LEU A 75 -4.80 12.82 12.11
C LEU A 75 -5.87 13.22 13.14
N GLY A 76 -5.83 12.59 14.33
CA GLY A 76 -6.65 12.94 15.49
C GLY A 76 -6.28 14.25 16.20
N ILE A 77 -5.16 14.88 15.83
CA ILE A 77 -4.61 16.07 16.52
C ILE A 77 -5.03 17.34 15.80
N ARG A 78 -5.63 18.26 16.55
CA ARG A 78 -5.99 19.60 16.09
C ARG A 78 -4.77 20.52 16.02
N LYS A 79 -4.89 21.61 15.27
CA LYS A 79 -3.84 22.64 15.12
C LYS A 79 -3.40 23.30 16.45
N ASP A 80 -4.27 23.30 17.45
CA ASP A 80 -3.98 23.80 18.80
C ASP A 80 -3.35 22.75 19.73
N GLY A 81 -3.03 21.56 19.21
CA GLY A 81 -2.47 20.46 19.97
C GLY A 81 -3.50 19.67 20.79
N GLY A 82 -4.79 20.02 20.71
CA GLY A 82 -5.87 19.25 21.31
C GLY A 82 -6.26 18.03 20.47
N TRP A 83 -7.03 17.12 21.06
CA TRP A 83 -7.66 16.02 20.32
C TRP A 83 -8.92 16.52 19.61
N MET A 84 -9.17 16.01 18.39
CA MET A 84 -10.44 16.24 17.69
C MET A 84 -11.60 15.60 18.44
N ASP A 85 -12.80 16.18 18.26
CA ASP A 85 -14.02 15.55 18.74
C ASP A 85 -14.28 14.23 18.00
N VAL A 86 -14.91 13.28 18.69
CA VAL A 86 -15.23 11.96 18.13
C VAL A 86 -16.10 12.09 16.88
N MET A 87 -17.01 13.06 16.84
CA MET A 87 -17.90 13.30 15.70
C MET A 87 -17.15 13.82 14.48
N ASP A 88 -16.01 14.49 14.67
CA ASP A 88 -15.18 15.02 13.59
C ASP A 88 -14.11 14.00 13.15
N TYR A 89 -13.58 13.21 14.08
CA TYR A 89 -12.57 12.19 13.79
C TYR A 89 -13.14 10.92 13.15
N THR A 90 -14.33 10.48 13.58
CA THR A 90 -14.97 9.26 13.06
C THR A 90 -15.15 9.27 11.53
N PRO A 91 -15.65 10.35 10.91
CA PRO A 91 -15.73 10.44 9.45
C PRO A 91 -14.37 10.28 8.75
N MET A 92 -13.30 10.84 9.32
CA MET A 92 -11.95 10.74 8.77
C MET A 92 -11.42 9.31 8.83
N TYR A 93 -11.57 8.65 9.99
CA TYR A 93 -11.23 7.24 10.15
C TYR A 93 -12.01 6.34 9.16
N LEU A 94 -13.31 6.58 9.00
CA LEU A 94 -14.14 5.86 8.03
C LEU A 94 -13.68 6.09 6.57
N ALA A 95 -13.24 7.30 6.23
CA ALA A 95 -12.70 7.59 4.90
C ALA A 95 -11.42 6.77 4.65
N VAL A 96 -10.50 6.71 5.63
CA VAL A 96 -9.28 5.90 5.53
C VAL A 96 -9.63 4.42 5.36
N ILE A 97 -10.57 3.87 6.12
CA ILE A 97 -11.02 2.48 5.94
C ILE A 97 -11.59 2.23 4.54
N LYS A 98 -12.43 3.15 4.04
CA LYS A 98 -13.05 3.00 2.71
C LYS A 98 -12.00 2.98 1.62
N VAL A 99 -11.03 3.89 1.69
CA VAL A 99 -9.91 3.95 0.74
C VAL A 99 -9.04 2.69 0.84
N ALA A 100 -8.69 2.26 2.05
CA ALA A 100 -7.92 1.03 2.25
C ALA A 100 -8.63 -0.21 1.65
N ARG A 101 -9.95 -0.32 1.82
CA ARG A 101 -10.73 -1.41 1.20
C ARG A 101 -10.73 -1.32 -0.33
N ALA A 102 -10.87 -0.12 -0.88
CA ALA A 102 -10.81 0.08 -2.32
C ALA A 102 -9.44 -0.30 -2.88
N MET A 103 -8.35 0.00 -2.17
CA MET A 103 -6.98 -0.40 -2.55
C MET A 103 -6.81 -1.91 -2.53
N VAL A 104 -7.35 -2.62 -1.54
CA VAL A 104 -7.31 -4.11 -1.54
C VAL A 104 -8.05 -4.68 -2.75
N VAL A 105 -9.22 -4.13 -3.09
CA VAL A 105 -9.95 -4.54 -4.30
C VAL A 105 -9.12 -4.23 -5.55
N TYR A 106 -8.47 -3.08 -5.60
CA TYR A 106 -7.60 -2.71 -6.72
C TYR A 106 -6.38 -3.65 -6.86
N GLN A 107 -5.77 -4.06 -5.74
CA GLN A 107 -4.70 -5.06 -5.75
C GLN A 107 -5.19 -6.41 -6.30
N SER A 108 -6.34 -6.91 -5.84
CA SER A 108 -6.88 -8.17 -6.36
C SER A 108 -7.22 -8.11 -7.86
N TYR A 109 -7.49 -6.91 -8.40
CA TYR A 109 -7.73 -6.74 -9.82
C TYR A 109 -6.43 -6.89 -10.62
N TRP A 110 -5.35 -6.28 -10.15
CA TRP A 110 -4.01 -6.42 -10.75
C TRP A 110 -3.49 -7.85 -10.68
N GLU A 111 -3.58 -8.50 -9.51
CA GLU A 111 -3.17 -9.91 -9.34
C GLU A 111 -3.89 -10.83 -10.33
N ARG A 112 -5.19 -10.59 -10.57
CA ARG A 112 -5.95 -11.34 -11.57
C ARG A 112 -5.46 -11.05 -12.99
N LYS A 113 -5.22 -9.79 -13.33
CA LYS A 113 -4.72 -9.39 -14.67
C LYS A 113 -3.36 -10.04 -14.97
N GLU A 114 -2.47 -10.09 -13.98
CA GLU A 114 -1.19 -10.81 -14.09
C GLU A 114 -1.38 -12.33 -14.23
N GLU A 115 -2.32 -12.92 -13.47
CA GLU A 115 -2.62 -14.35 -13.57
C GLU A 115 -3.14 -14.72 -14.97
N VAL A 116 -4.04 -13.92 -15.54
CA VAL A 116 -4.53 -14.09 -16.92
C VAL A 116 -3.39 -14.00 -17.92
N ALA A 117 -2.55 -12.96 -17.82
CA ALA A 117 -1.40 -12.78 -18.72
C ALA A 117 -0.41 -13.96 -18.63
N ARG A 118 -0.18 -14.48 -17.41
CA ARG A 118 0.67 -15.67 -17.20
C ARG A 118 0.04 -16.92 -17.81
N LEU A 119 -1.27 -17.13 -17.65
CA LEU A 119 -1.98 -18.29 -18.23
C LEU A 119 -1.95 -18.26 -19.77
N GLN A 120 -2.14 -17.09 -20.39
CA GLN A 120 -1.99 -16.93 -21.83
C GLN A 120 -0.57 -17.34 -22.30
N GLN A 121 0.47 -16.92 -21.58
CA GLN A 121 1.85 -17.25 -21.95
C GLN A 121 2.22 -18.72 -21.71
N GLU A 122 1.81 -19.29 -20.58
CA GLU A 122 2.21 -20.64 -20.19
C GLU A 122 1.42 -21.74 -20.92
N LYS A 123 0.16 -21.45 -21.25
CA LYS A 123 -0.77 -22.45 -21.82
C LYS A 123 -1.20 -22.14 -23.26
N ASP A 124 -0.75 -21.02 -23.82
CA ASP A 124 -1.14 -20.56 -25.17
C ASP A 124 -2.67 -20.47 -25.34
N LEU A 125 -3.35 -20.15 -24.25
CA LEU A 125 -4.81 -19.98 -24.21
C LEU A 125 -5.19 -18.64 -24.82
N ASP A 126 -6.39 -18.59 -25.41
CA ASP A 126 -6.98 -17.31 -25.75
C ASP A 126 -7.38 -16.52 -24.49
N GLU A 127 -7.72 -15.25 -24.68
CA GLU A 127 -8.08 -14.35 -23.56
C GLU A 127 -9.31 -14.83 -22.79
N GLU A 128 -10.30 -15.40 -23.48
CA GLU A 128 -11.54 -15.86 -22.86
C GLU A 128 -11.29 -17.11 -22.00
N GLU A 129 -10.54 -18.09 -22.51
CA GLU A 129 -10.16 -19.30 -21.78
C GLU A 129 -9.25 -18.99 -20.57
N ALA A 130 -8.32 -18.03 -20.72
CA ALA A 130 -7.46 -17.60 -19.62
C ALA A 130 -8.24 -16.85 -18.52
N GLU A 131 -9.24 -16.04 -18.88
CA GLU A 131 -10.13 -15.38 -17.91
C GLU A 131 -11.01 -16.37 -17.14
N GLU A 132 -11.52 -17.41 -17.80
CA GLU A 132 -12.32 -18.45 -17.15
C GLU A 132 -11.49 -19.30 -16.18
N GLU A 133 -10.22 -19.58 -16.51
CA GLU A 133 -9.35 -20.39 -15.67
C GLU A 133 -8.67 -19.60 -14.54
N ALA A 134 -8.46 -18.29 -14.71
CA ALA A 134 -7.87 -17.44 -13.68
C ALA A 134 -8.74 -17.42 -12.41
N THR A 135 -8.08 -17.51 -11.26
CA THR A 135 -8.75 -17.53 -9.95
C THR A 135 -9.69 -16.32 -9.82
N SER A 136 -10.92 -16.57 -9.35
CA SER A 136 -11.90 -15.50 -9.07
C SER A 136 -11.29 -14.49 -8.10
N MET A 137 -11.47 -13.21 -8.42
CA MET A 137 -11.08 -12.05 -7.59
C MET A 137 -11.68 -12.12 -6.17
N PHE A 138 -12.79 -12.85 -6.01
CA PHE A 138 -13.38 -13.18 -4.72
C PHE A 138 -13.37 -14.70 -4.53
N ARG A 139 -12.53 -15.21 -3.61
CA ARG A 139 -12.73 -16.55 -3.04
C ARG A 139 -13.92 -16.47 -2.08
N ILE A 140 -15.06 -17.02 -2.49
CA ILE A 140 -16.21 -17.28 -1.60
C ILE A 140 -16.02 -18.66 -0.96
#